data_AF-A0A415JC65-F1
#
_entry.id   AF-A0A415JC65-F1
#
_cell.length_a   1.000
_cell.length_b   1.000
_cell.length_c   1.000
_cell.angle_alpha   90.00
_cell.angle_beta   90.00
_cell.angle_gamma   90.00
#
_symmetry.space_group_name_H-M   'P 1'
#
loop_
_entity.id
_entity.type
_entity.pdbx_description
1 polymer ?
#
loop_
_entity_poly.entity_id
_entity_poly.type
_entity_poly.pdbx_seq_one_letter_code
_entity_poly.pdbx_strand_id
1 'polypeptide(L)'
;MKNVVFLCLAILVVGCSTKEDDYSNKTQQEVWINGYTTTSSSEYADKQTNIIRFLFFDPDKASTFDGKTFNTGFDSYYQYTKLQEDPIYTMLIDESRLLLKDGSTISPIYEVESSKDETKEITLPVGKYFVVAFYYERGYRRDFWNKYTTQMYELKSRYNPQTLTVVIPINYTQYGRIDWRNWEN
;
A
#
# COMPACT_ATOMS: atom_id res chain seq x y z
N MET A 1 -24.32 43.62 -48.14
CA MET A 1 -23.95 42.71 -47.04
C MET A 1 -22.67 43.21 -46.39
N LYS A 2 -22.73 43.67 -45.13
CA LYS A 2 -21.69 43.55 -44.09
C LYS A 2 -22.23 44.22 -42.82
N ASN A 3 -22.85 43.40 -41.98
CA ASN A 3 -23.20 43.76 -40.62
C ASN A 3 -21.91 43.98 -39.83
N VAL A 4 -21.73 45.14 -39.22
CA VAL A 4 -20.70 45.35 -38.21
C VAL A 4 -21.41 45.38 -36.86
N VAL A 5 -21.27 44.27 -36.16
CA VAL A 5 -21.84 44.01 -34.84
C VAL A 5 -21.07 44.83 -33.81
N PHE A 6 -21.78 45.62 -33.02
CA PHE A 6 -21.31 46.25 -31.79
C PHE A 6 -20.95 45.14 -30.78
N LEU A 7 -19.71 45.08 -30.32
CA LEU A 7 -19.29 44.19 -29.22
C LEU A 7 -19.15 45.03 -27.94
N CYS A 8 -20.14 44.96 -27.06
CA CYS A 8 -20.04 45.49 -25.71
C CYS A 8 -19.12 44.60 -24.88
N LEU A 9 -18.04 45.17 -24.35
CA LEU A 9 -17.15 44.53 -23.39
C LEU A 9 -17.86 44.47 -22.02
N ALA A 10 -18.51 43.36 -21.72
CA ALA A 10 -18.95 43.06 -20.36
C ALA A 10 -17.82 42.33 -19.63
N ILE A 11 -17.12 43.04 -18.74
CA ILE A 11 -16.20 42.45 -17.78
C ILE A 11 -17.05 41.69 -16.77
N LEU A 12 -17.25 40.39 -17.00
CA LEU A 12 -17.73 39.48 -15.97
C LEU A 12 -16.58 39.29 -14.98
N VAL A 13 -16.59 40.10 -13.91
CA VAL A 13 -15.93 39.76 -12.65
C VAL A 13 -16.68 38.55 -12.11
N VAL A 14 -16.34 37.36 -12.62
CA VAL A 14 -16.61 36.12 -11.89
C VAL A 14 -15.71 36.23 -10.68
N GLY A 15 -16.31 36.61 -9.54
CA GLY A 15 -15.63 36.56 -8.27
C GLY A 15 -15.08 35.15 -8.10
N CYS A 16 -13.76 35.01 -8.23
CA CYS A 16 -13.05 33.88 -7.66
C CYS A 16 -13.34 33.94 -6.16
N SER A 17 -14.39 33.22 -5.75
CA SER A 17 -14.52 32.74 -4.39
C SER A 17 -13.36 31.77 -4.16
N THR A 18 -12.16 32.30 -3.96
CA THR A 18 -11.08 31.59 -3.28
C THR A 18 -11.52 31.46 -1.83
N LYS A 19 -12.41 30.50 -1.58
CA LYS A 19 -12.29 29.76 -0.33
C LYS A 19 -10.96 29.04 -0.49
N GLU A 20 -9.90 29.64 0.06
CA GLU A 20 -8.75 28.86 0.46
C GLU A 20 -9.32 27.82 1.41
N ASP A 21 -9.62 26.62 0.89
CA ASP A 21 -9.95 25.51 1.77
C ASP A 21 -8.73 25.37 2.66
N ASP A 22 -8.95 25.49 3.97
CA ASP A 22 -7.89 25.35 4.94
C ASP A 22 -7.46 23.87 4.99
N TYR A 23 -6.59 23.50 4.05
CA TYR A 23 -6.07 22.15 3.86
C TYR A 23 -5.26 21.65 5.06
N SER A 24 -5.03 22.48 6.08
CA SER A 24 -4.39 22.11 7.33
C SER A 24 -5.34 21.35 8.29
N ASN A 25 -6.66 21.42 8.06
CA ASN A 25 -7.68 20.98 9.03
C ASN A 25 -8.59 19.84 8.55
N LYS A 26 -8.23 19.11 7.48
CA LYS A 26 -9.05 17.97 7.04
C LYS A 26 -8.93 16.82 8.05
N THR A 27 -10.07 16.24 8.42
CA THR A 27 -10.13 15.02 9.24
C THR A 27 -9.95 13.75 8.43
N GLN A 28 -10.08 13.84 7.10
CA GLN A 28 -9.87 12.77 6.14
C GLN A 28 -8.94 13.22 5.02
N GLN A 29 -8.14 12.30 4.51
CA GLN A 29 -7.16 12.55 3.46
C GLN A 29 -7.21 11.43 2.42
N GLU A 30 -7.17 11.82 1.16
CA GLU A 30 -7.07 10.89 0.04
C GLU A 30 -5.68 10.26 -0.02
N VAL A 31 -5.65 8.95 -0.27
CA VAL A 31 -4.45 8.14 -0.42
C VAL A 31 -4.52 7.34 -1.72
N TRP A 32 -3.45 7.41 -2.50
CA TRP A 32 -3.21 6.63 -3.70
C TRP A 32 -2.36 5.41 -3.35
N ILE A 33 -2.95 4.23 -3.47
CA ILE A 33 -2.35 2.94 -3.12
C ILE A 33 -1.81 2.29 -4.38
N ASN A 34 -0.51 1.97 -4.35
CA ASN A 34 0.19 1.33 -5.46
C ASN A 34 0.97 0.11 -4.98
N GLY A 35 0.57 -1.06 -5.47
CA GLY A 35 1.22 -2.33 -5.17
C GLY A 35 1.95 -2.89 -6.38
N TYR A 36 3.21 -3.25 -6.19
CA TYR A 36 4.03 -3.86 -7.23
C TYR A 36 4.74 -5.11 -6.73
N THR A 37 5.19 -5.90 -7.69
CA THR A 37 6.18 -6.95 -7.49
C THR A 37 7.37 -6.75 -8.41
N THR A 38 8.48 -7.44 -8.21
CA THR A 38 9.51 -7.52 -9.27
C THR A 38 9.13 -8.55 -10.34
N THR A 39 9.67 -8.43 -11.55
CA THR A 39 9.45 -9.39 -12.66
C THR A 39 10.34 -10.63 -12.57
N SER A 40 11.43 -10.55 -11.80
CA SER A 40 12.36 -11.65 -11.56
C SER A 40 13.10 -11.48 -10.23
N SER A 41 13.97 -12.44 -9.91
CA SER A 41 14.86 -12.43 -8.74
C SER A 41 16.17 -11.68 -8.91
N SER A 42 16.39 -11.10 -10.09
CA SER A 42 17.51 -10.18 -10.31
C SER A 42 17.37 -8.92 -9.46
N GLU A 43 18.49 -8.37 -9.01
CA GLU A 43 18.55 -7.04 -8.40
C GLU A 43 18.17 -5.91 -9.37
N TYR A 44 18.24 -6.17 -10.68
CA TYR A 44 17.88 -5.23 -11.75
C TYR A 44 16.46 -5.45 -12.30
N ALA A 45 15.64 -6.25 -11.60
CA ALA A 45 14.31 -6.60 -12.09
C ALA A 45 13.38 -5.38 -12.12
N ASP A 46 12.67 -5.21 -13.24
CA ASP A 46 11.59 -4.24 -13.35
C ASP A 46 10.46 -4.53 -12.36
N LYS A 47 9.70 -3.49 -12.01
CA LYS A 47 8.45 -3.64 -11.26
C LYS A 47 7.29 -4.02 -12.19
N GLN A 48 6.40 -4.87 -11.71
CA GLN A 48 5.17 -5.29 -12.36
C GLN A 48 3.98 -4.94 -11.47
N THR A 49 2.91 -4.40 -12.08
CA THR A 49 1.63 -4.20 -11.41
C THR A 49 1.04 -5.54 -11.01
N ASN A 50 0.70 -5.67 -9.72
CA ASN A 50 0.10 -6.88 -9.18
C ASN A 50 -0.86 -6.51 -8.04
N ILE A 51 -1.68 -7.49 -7.67
CA ILE A 51 -2.63 -7.31 -6.57
C ILE A 51 -1.86 -7.46 -5.26
N ILE A 52 -1.66 -6.35 -4.57
CA ILE A 52 -1.10 -6.29 -3.23
C ILE A 52 -2.22 -5.84 -2.31
N ARG A 53 -2.45 -6.61 -1.26
CA ARG A 53 -3.39 -6.24 -0.21
C ARG A 53 -2.67 -5.41 0.84
N PHE A 54 -3.29 -4.30 1.24
CA PHE A 54 -2.85 -3.41 2.30
C PHE A 54 -3.86 -3.47 3.44
N LEU A 55 -3.37 -3.76 4.63
CA LEU A 55 -4.13 -3.78 5.87
C LEU A 55 -3.63 -2.65 6.77
N PHE A 56 -4.53 -1.76 7.15
CA PHE A 56 -4.24 -0.64 8.03
C PHE A 56 -4.69 -1.01 9.44
N PHE A 57 -3.78 -0.94 10.41
CA PHE A 57 -4.04 -1.22 11.80
C PHE A 57 -3.83 0.01 12.67
N ASP A 58 -4.49 0.00 13.82
CA ASP A 58 -4.22 0.90 14.93
C ASP A 58 -2.76 0.67 15.42
N PRO A 59 -1.92 1.71 15.42
CA PRO A 59 -0.51 1.57 15.77
C PRO A 59 -0.29 1.19 17.24
N ASP A 60 -1.17 1.61 18.15
CA ASP A 60 -1.04 1.32 19.57
C ASP A 60 -1.36 -0.16 19.82
N LYS A 61 -2.35 -0.71 19.11
CA LYS A 61 -2.68 -2.14 19.17
C LYS A 61 -1.64 -3.01 18.48
N ALA A 62 -1.01 -2.52 17.42
CA ALA A 62 0.06 -3.21 16.71
C ALA A 62 1.43 -3.07 17.39
N SER A 63 1.54 -2.31 18.48
CA SER A 63 2.83 -2.02 19.15
C SER A 63 3.59 -3.27 19.65
N THR A 64 2.88 -4.38 19.87
CA THR A 64 3.47 -5.68 20.30
C THR A 64 3.71 -6.64 19.14
N PHE A 65 3.51 -6.19 17.89
CA PHE A 65 3.83 -6.97 16.70
C PHE A 65 5.35 -7.22 16.60
N ASP A 66 5.73 -8.48 16.35
CA ASP A 66 7.12 -8.89 16.22
C ASP A 66 7.27 -9.88 15.04
N GLY A 67 7.21 -9.32 13.82
CA GLY A 67 7.49 -10.06 12.60
C GLY A 67 8.99 -10.24 12.38
N LYS A 68 9.40 -11.43 11.94
CA LYS A 68 10.82 -11.78 11.74
C LYS A 68 11.14 -12.00 10.28
N THR A 69 12.34 -11.59 9.90
CA THR A 69 12.94 -11.95 8.61
C THR A 69 13.72 -13.25 8.79
N PHE A 70 13.51 -14.21 7.91
CA PHE A 70 14.24 -15.47 7.90
C PHE A 70 14.98 -15.62 6.58
N ASN A 71 16.30 -15.79 6.63
CA ASN A 71 17.14 -16.00 5.45
C ASN A 71 17.25 -17.50 5.13
N THR A 72 17.21 -17.86 3.85
CA THR A 72 17.09 -19.26 3.39
C THR A 72 18.32 -19.75 2.63
N GLY A 73 19.08 -18.86 1.97
CA GLY A 73 20.15 -19.21 1.05
C GLY A 73 19.71 -19.92 -0.24
N PHE A 74 18.40 -19.96 -0.54
CA PHE A 74 17.86 -20.65 -1.72
C PHE A 74 17.91 -19.80 -2.98
N ASP A 75 18.12 -20.45 -4.11
CA ASP A 75 18.17 -19.86 -5.45
C ASP A 75 17.01 -20.30 -6.36
N SER A 76 16.11 -21.16 -5.87
CA SER A 76 15.01 -21.71 -6.65
C SER A 76 13.66 -21.67 -5.92
N TYR A 77 12.59 -21.44 -6.71
CA TYR A 77 11.21 -21.50 -6.24
C TYR A 77 10.90 -22.84 -5.56
N TYR A 78 11.34 -23.94 -6.15
CA TYR A 78 11.06 -25.27 -5.65
C TYR A 78 11.57 -25.49 -4.22
N GLN A 79 12.79 -25.06 -3.89
CA GLN A 79 13.30 -25.14 -2.52
C GLN A 79 12.52 -24.22 -1.58
N TYR A 80 12.20 -23.01 -2.05
CA TYR A 80 11.45 -22.03 -1.28
C TYR A 80 10.06 -22.53 -0.87
N THR A 81 9.35 -23.24 -1.75
CA THR A 81 8.02 -23.82 -1.46
C THR A 81 8.03 -24.94 -0.40
N LYS A 82 9.20 -25.45 -0.01
CA LYS A 82 9.33 -26.48 1.02
C LYS A 82 9.44 -25.92 2.44
N LEU A 83 9.55 -24.60 2.58
CA LEU A 83 9.61 -23.96 3.89
C LEU A 83 8.30 -24.14 4.64
N GLN A 84 8.38 -24.13 5.97
CA GLN A 84 7.19 -23.98 6.79
C GLN A 84 6.61 -22.58 6.57
N GLU A 85 5.29 -22.49 6.43
CA GLU A 85 4.59 -21.21 6.31
C GLU A 85 4.74 -20.40 7.60
N ASP A 86 5.05 -19.11 7.48
CA ASP A 86 5.05 -18.17 8.60
C ASP A 86 3.59 -18.03 9.09
N PRO A 87 3.30 -18.33 10.36
CA PRO A 87 1.95 -18.18 10.91
C PRO A 87 1.37 -16.77 10.77
N ILE A 88 2.22 -15.73 10.77
CA ILE A 88 1.78 -14.35 10.52
C ILE A 88 1.31 -14.23 9.08
N TYR A 89 2.05 -14.76 8.11
CA TYR A 89 1.63 -14.77 6.71
C TYR A 89 0.30 -15.53 6.54
N THR A 90 0.16 -16.71 7.13
CA THR A 90 -1.09 -17.50 7.11
C THR A 90 -2.26 -16.69 7.67
N MET A 91 -2.08 -16.03 8.82
CA MET A 91 -3.12 -15.21 9.44
C MET A 91 -3.53 -14.01 8.56
N LEU A 92 -2.56 -13.39 7.88
CA LEU A 92 -2.80 -12.29 6.96
C LEU A 92 -3.58 -12.75 5.72
N ILE A 93 -3.14 -13.85 5.08
CA ILE A 93 -3.69 -14.32 3.80
C ILE A 93 -5.07 -14.96 3.95
N ASP A 94 -5.28 -15.73 5.02
CA ASP A 94 -6.50 -16.53 5.19
C ASP A 94 -7.57 -15.79 6.02
N GLU A 95 -7.17 -14.91 6.96
CA GLU A 95 -8.12 -14.26 7.89
C GLU A 95 -8.12 -12.72 7.83
N SER A 96 -7.21 -12.08 7.09
CA SER A 96 -6.99 -10.63 7.13
C SER A 96 -6.79 -10.10 8.57
N ARG A 97 -6.03 -10.83 9.41
CA ARG A 97 -5.73 -10.43 10.80
C ARG A 97 -4.22 -10.34 11.02
N LEU A 98 -3.81 -9.53 11.99
CA LEU A 98 -2.42 -9.48 12.44
C LEU A 98 -2.25 -10.32 13.70
N LEU A 99 -1.38 -11.33 13.63
CA LEU A 99 -0.95 -12.13 14.79
C LEU A 99 0.11 -11.37 15.59
N LEU A 100 -0.13 -11.18 16.88
CA LEU A 100 0.77 -10.50 17.81
C LEU A 100 1.66 -11.50 18.57
N LYS A 101 2.70 -10.99 19.22
CA LYS A 101 3.69 -11.80 19.94
C LYS A 101 3.10 -12.65 21.07
N ASP A 102 2.03 -12.18 21.70
CA ASP A 102 1.32 -12.89 22.76
C ASP A 102 0.32 -13.94 22.24
N GLY A 103 0.24 -14.12 20.91
CA GLY A 103 -0.68 -15.04 20.25
C GLY A 103 -2.08 -14.48 20.03
N SER A 104 -2.38 -13.27 20.50
CA SER A 104 -3.63 -12.60 20.18
C SER A 104 -3.64 -12.09 18.74
N THR A 105 -4.82 -11.76 18.23
CA THR A 105 -4.97 -11.22 16.88
C THR A 105 -5.80 -9.96 16.87
N ILE A 106 -5.42 -9.02 16.01
CA ILE A 106 -6.15 -7.77 15.79
C ILE A 106 -6.67 -7.69 14.37
N SER A 107 -7.85 -7.08 14.21
CA SER A 107 -8.44 -6.78 12.91
C SER A 107 -7.94 -5.44 12.38
N PRO A 108 -7.82 -5.28 11.05
CA PRO A 108 -7.53 -4.00 10.43
C PRO A 108 -8.70 -3.03 10.64
N ILE A 109 -8.38 -1.75 10.73
CA ILE A 109 -9.36 -0.66 10.66
C ILE A 109 -9.76 -0.35 9.22
N TYR A 110 -8.91 -0.71 8.26
CA TYR A 110 -9.22 -0.61 6.84
C TYR A 110 -8.43 -1.63 6.03
N GLU A 111 -9.04 -2.17 4.98
CA GLU A 111 -8.44 -3.11 4.04
C GLU A 111 -8.68 -2.62 2.61
N VAL A 112 -7.65 -2.71 1.77
CA VAL A 112 -7.71 -2.35 0.36
C VAL A 112 -6.75 -3.20 -0.46
N GLU A 113 -7.16 -3.54 -1.66
CA GLU A 113 -6.29 -4.18 -2.65
C GLU A 113 -5.88 -3.15 -3.70
N SER A 114 -4.60 -3.11 -4.04
CA SER A 114 -4.18 -2.43 -5.26
C SER A 114 -4.70 -3.22 -6.46
N SER A 115 -5.18 -2.51 -7.48
CA SER A 115 -5.57 -3.11 -8.74
C SER A 115 -4.35 -3.45 -9.58
N LYS A 116 -4.49 -4.50 -10.39
CA LYS A 116 -3.62 -4.68 -11.54
C LYS A 116 -3.89 -3.52 -12.50
N ASP A 117 -2.85 -2.80 -12.89
CA ASP A 117 -2.85 -1.76 -13.93
C ASP A 117 -3.39 -0.36 -13.54
N GLU A 118 -3.96 -0.18 -12.35
CA GLU A 118 -4.50 1.11 -11.92
C GLU A 118 -4.14 1.45 -10.46
N THR A 119 -3.85 2.73 -10.22
CA THR A 119 -3.72 3.27 -8.86
C THR A 119 -5.07 3.19 -8.14
N LYS A 120 -5.06 2.67 -6.91
CA LYS A 120 -6.28 2.60 -6.11
C LYS A 120 -6.39 3.84 -5.23
N GLU A 121 -7.44 4.62 -5.43
CA GLU A 121 -7.73 5.81 -4.63
C GLU A 121 -8.67 5.45 -3.46
N ILE A 122 -8.28 5.83 -2.25
CA ILE A 122 -9.07 5.66 -1.02
C ILE A 122 -9.05 6.94 -0.19
N THR A 123 -9.99 7.05 0.75
CA THR A 123 -10.01 8.13 1.73
C THR A 123 -9.94 7.54 3.13
N LEU A 124 -9.00 8.02 3.94
CA LEU A 124 -8.77 7.56 5.31
C LEU A 124 -8.74 8.74 6.28
N PRO A 125 -9.10 8.54 7.56
CA PRO A 125 -8.88 9.54 8.59
C PRO A 125 -7.41 9.97 8.69
N VAL A 126 -7.16 11.26 8.93
CA VAL A 126 -5.81 11.75 9.22
C VAL A 126 -5.32 11.12 10.53
N GLY A 127 -4.09 10.60 10.54
CA GLY A 127 -3.58 9.85 11.68
C GLY A 127 -2.40 8.95 11.35
N LYS A 128 -1.99 8.15 12.33
CA LYS A 128 -0.91 7.16 12.20
C LYS A 128 -1.49 5.76 12.06
N TYR A 129 -0.87 4.97 11.21
CA TYR A 129 -1.27 3.61 10.88
C TYR A 129 -0.06 2.69 10.95
N PHE A 130 -0.25 1.50 11.51
CA PHE A 130 0.64 0.38 11.24
C PHE A 130 0.10 -0.33 9.99
N VAL A 131 0.84 -0.27 8.89
CA VAL A 131 0.39 -0.84 7.61
C VAL A 131 1.13 -2.14 7.36
N VAL A 132 0.39 -3.18 6.97
CA VAL A 132 0.92 -4.44 6.48
C VAL A 132 0.54 -4.59 5.01
N ALA A 133 1.49 -4.96 4.17
CA ALA A 133 1.25 -5.23 2.76
C ALA A 133 1.80 -6.60 2.34
N PHE A 134 1.04 -7.33 1.53
CA PHE A 134 1.41 -8.65 1.03
C PHE A 134 0.77 -8.94 -0.32
N TYR A 135 1.42 -9.79 -1.11
CA TYR A 135 0.89 -10.23 -2.40
C TYR A 135 -0.40 -11.04 -2.18
N TYR A 136 -1.45 -10.70 -2.93
CA TYR A 136 -2.74 -11.36 -2.80
C TYR A 136 -3.29 -11.77 -4.16
N GLU A 137 -3.37 -13.07 -4.43
CA GLU A 137 -4.12 -13.60 -5.56
C GLU A 137 -4.96 -14.78 -5.05
N ARG A 138 -6.28 -14.67 -5.16
CA ARG A 138 -7.20 -15.69 -4.64
C ARG A 138 -6.89 -17.06 -5.23
N GLY A 139 -6.56 -18.01 -4.35
CA GLY A 139 -6.26 -19.39 -4.74
C GLY A 139 -4.91 -19.60 -5.39
N TYR A 140 -4.00 -18.61 -5.35
CA TYR A 140 -2.72 -18.72 -6.05
C TYR A 140 -1.54 -18.21 -5.19
N ARG A 141 -0.77 -19.15 -4.64
CA ARG A 141 0.45 -18.89 -3.85
C ARG A 141 1.67 -19.02 -4.78
N ARG A 142 2.19 -17.88 -5.28
CA ARG A 142 3.32 -17.79 -6.26
C ARG A 142 4.69 -17.69 -5.60
N ASP A 143 5.67 -17.26 -6.39
CA ASP A 143 7.02 -16.79 -6.04
C ASP A 143 7.11 -15.74 -4.91
N PHE A 144 5.98 -15.13 -4.53
CA PHE A 144 5.85 -14.15 -3.44
C PHE A 144 5.42 -14.76 -2.11
N TRP A 145 5.14 -16.06 -2.11
CA TRP A 145 4.58 -16.77 -0.98
C TRP A 145 5.40 -16.52 0.29
N ASN A 146 4.71 -16.53 1.43
CA ASN A 146 5.32 -16.43 2.75
C ASN A 146 6.09 -15.12 3.00
N LYS A 147 5.65 -14.03 2.38
CA LYS A 147 6.20 -12.69 2.59
C LYS A 147 5.12 -11.68 2.89
N TYR A 148 5.44 -10.80 3.81
CA TYR A 148 4.69 -9.57 4.06
C TYR A 148 5.68 -8.48 4.45
N THR A 149 5.27 -7.23 4.29
CA THR A 149 6.07 -6.07 4.71
C THR A 149 5.23 -5.15 5.56
N THR A 150 5.90 -4.33 6.38
CA THR A 150 5.26 -3.50 7.37
C THR A 150 5.87 -2.11 7.39
N GLN A 151 5.05 -1.08 7.56
CA GLN A 151 5.53 0.29 7.72
C GLN A 151 4.62 1.08 8.66
N MET A 152 5.23 1.95 9.49
CA MET A 152 4.52 3.02 10.17
C MET A 152 4.23 4.14 9.18
N TYR A 153 2.96 4.39 8.91
CA TYR A 153 2.50 5.37 7.94
C TYR A 153 1.75 6.51 8.63
N GLU A 154 2.21 7.74 8.45
CA GLU A 154 1.56 8.94 8.99
C GLU A 154 0.82 9.67 7.87
N LEU A 155 -0.51 9.56 7.90
CA LEU A 155 -1.40 10.27 6.99
C LEU A 155 -1.69 11.67 7.53
N LYS A 156 -1.21 12.69 6.84
CA LYS A 156 -1.36 14.12 7.18
C LYS A 156 -2.39 14.80 6.28
N SER A 157 -3.12 15.76 6.85
CA SER A 157 -3.97 16.67 6.08
C SER A 157 -3.12 17.49 5.12
N ARG A 158 -3.46 17.48 3.82
CA ARG A 158 -2.79 18.28 2.80
C ARG A 158 -3.67 18.51 1.56
N TYR A 159 -3.17 19.31 0.62
CA TYR A 159 -3.85 19.59 -0.65
C TYR A 159 -3.92 18.35 -1.55
N ASN A 160 -2.75 17.79 -1.88
CA ASN A 160 -2.62 16.66 -2.81
C ASN A 160 -2.77 15.29 -2.12
N PRO A 161 -3.31 14.27 -2.80
CA PRO A 161 -3.34 12.91 -2.27
C PRO A 161 -1.97 12.41 -1.79
N GLN A 162 -1.97 11.53 -0.78
CA GLN A 162 -0.76 10.84 -0.33
C GLN A 162 -0.55 9.55 -1.08
N THR A 163 0.66 9.29 -1.55
CA THR A 163 0.94 8.03 -2.22
C THR A 163 1.57 7.05 -1.23
N LEU A 164 1.00 5.85 -1.14
CA LEU A 164 1.57 4.73 -0.43
C LEU A 164 1.90 3.63 -1.44
N THR A 165 3.19 3.45 -1.68
CA THR A 165 3.70 2.52 -2.68
C THR A 165 4.53 1.43 -2.01
N VAL A 166 4.40 0.20 -2.49
CA VAL A 166 5.23 -0.92 -2.06
C VAL A 166 5.63 -1.81 -3.23
N VAL A 167 6.84 -2.37 -3.16
CA VAL A 167 7.35 -3.38 -4.09
C VAL A 167 7.70 -4.65 -3.30
N ILE A 168 7.05 -5.78 -3.63
CA ILE A 168 7.37 -7.09 -3.07
C ILE A 168 8.30 -7.84 -4.03
N PRO A 169 9.56 -8.12 -3.66
CA PRO A 169 10.50 -8.80 -4.55
C PRO A 169 10.17 -10.29 -4.71
N ILE A 170 10.20 -10.75 -5.97
CA ILE A 170 10.38 -12.17 -6.31
C ILE A 170 11.82 -12.52 -5.93
N ASN A 171 12.09 -13.01 -4.74
CA ASN A 171 13.39 -13.61 -4.43
C ASN A 171 13.18 -14.77 -3.47
N TYR A 172 14.10 -15.73 -3.44
CA TYR A 172 13.93 -16.91 -2.60
C TYR A 172 14.82 -16.88 -1.37
N THR A 173 15.62 -15.83 -1.20
CA THR A 173 16.65 -15.70 -0.16
C THR A 173 16.09 -15.38 1.22
N GLN A 174 14.83 -14.95 1.32
CA GLN A 174 14.19 -14.56 2.57
C GLN A 174 12.67 -14.82 2.57
N TYR A 175 12.11 -15.08 3.75
CA TYR A 175 10.66 -15.16 4.00
C TYR A 175 10.30 -14.50 5.34
N GLY A 176 8.99 -14.41 5.62
CA GLY A 176 8.43 -13.72 6.78
C GLY A 176 8.31 -12.21 6.52
N ARG A 177 8.68 -11.41 7.52
CA ARG A 177 8.71 -9.94 7.39
C ARG A 177 9.89 -9.52 6.53
N ILE A 178 9.62 -8.87 5.41
CA ILE A 178 10.63 -8.24 4.55
C ILE A 178 10.55 -6.71 4.64
N ASP A 179 11.66 -6.04 4.33
CA ASP A 179 11.71 -4.58 4.34
C ASP A 179 10.71 -3.95 3.38
N TRP A 180 10.15 -2.80 3.80
CA TRP A 180 9.29 -2.01 2.94
C TRP A 180 10.14 -1.32 1.88
N ARG A 181 9.90 -1.64 0.62
CA ARG A 181 10.60 -1.03 -0.52
C ARG A 181 9.66 -0.14 -1.28
N ASN A 182 10.04 1.13 -1.43
CA ASN A 182 9.55 1.95 -2.53
C ASN A 182 10.64 1.95 -3.63
N TRP A 183 10.28 2.22 -4.89
CA TRP A 183 11.25 2.29 -5.99
C TRP A 183 11.86 3.69 -6.17
N GLU A 184 11.44 4.65 -5.35
CA GLU A 184 11.83 6.07 -5.43
C GLU A 184 12.85 6.49 -4.37
N ASN A 185 13.34 5.55 -3.54
CA ASN A 185 14.29 5.76 -2.44
C ASN A 185 15.51 4.84 -2.59
#